data_AF-A0A8T2X7U1-F1
#
_entry.id   AF-A0A8T2X7U1-F1
#
_cell.length_a   1.000
_cell.length_b   1.000
_cell.length_c   1.000
_cell.angle_alpha   90.00
_cell.angle_beta   90.00
_cell.angle_gamma   90.00
#
_symmetry.space_group_name_H-M   'P 1'
#
loop_
_entity.id
_entity.type
_entity.pdbx_description
1 polymer ?
#
loop_
_entity_poly.entity_id
_entity_poly.type
_entity_poly.pdbx_seq_one_letter_code
_entity_poly.pdbx_strand_id
1 'polypeptide(L)'
;MSEVSKEITRKNPDFFPTAPMDYGRFLVLSLGTGTAKSEEKYDADEAAKWGILGWLTSDNSTPLVDVFTEASGDMVDLHISTVFQALHCEENYIRIQDDTLTGTLSSVDVATKENLENLVKVGEKLLKKPVARVDLGTGVFTPVDKMTNEEALIKMAKLLSREKHLRNSRSPIGKVATSKGI
;
A
#
# COMPACT_ATOMS: atom_id res chain seq x y z
N MET A 1 -8.18 8.06 0.88
CA MET A 1 -9.62 8.05 0.53
C MET A 1 -10.38 9.29 1.00
N SER A 2 -10.14 9.80 2.22
CA SER A 2 -10.82 11.02 2.72
C SER A 2 -10.64 12.25 1.83
N GLU A 3 -9.41 12.58 1.43
CA GLU A 3 -9.15 13.72 0.53
C GLU A 3 -9.80 13.57 -0.85
N VAL A 4 -9.76 12.37 -1.42
CA VAL A 4 -10.43 12.07 -2.69
C VAL A 4 -11.95 12.24 -2.56
N SER A 5 -12.53 11.80 -1.45
CA SER A 5 -13.95 11.97 -1.15
C SER A 5 -14.33 13.44 -0.97
N LYS A 6 -13.45 14.25 -0.36
CA LYS A 6 -13.63 15.70 -0.26
C LYS A 6 -13.62 16.35 -1.65
N GLU A 7 -12.69 15.99 -2.52
CA GLU A 7 -12.63 16.54 -3.89
C GLU A 7 -13.84 16.15 -4.74
N ILE A 8 -14.35 14.92 -4.61
CA ILE A 8 -15.60 14.49 -5.24
C ILE A 8 -16.79 15.29 -4.71
N THR A 9 -16.87 15.46 -3.38
CA THR A 9 -17.94 16.24 -2.73
C THR A 9 -17.90 17.71 -3.14
N ARG A 10 -16.69 18.25 -3.35
CA ARG A 10 -16.45 19.62 -3.86
C ARG A 10 -16.77 19.76 -5.35
N LYS A 11 -17.18 18.69 -6.04
CA LYS A 11 -17.48 18.66 -7.49
C LYS A 11 -16.31 19.17 -8.34
N ASN A 12 -15.08 18.81 -7.95
CA ASN A 12 -13.90 19.14 -8.73
C ASN A 12 -14.05 18.56 -10.16
N PRO A 13 -13.92 19.36 -11.24
CA PRO A 13 -14.16 18.91 -12.62
C PRO A 13 -13.17 17.84 -13.10
N ASP A 14 -12.00 17.72 -12.45
CA ASP A 14 -11.02 16.66 -12.73
C ASP A 14 -11.44 15.29 -12.15
N PHE A 15 -12.46 15.28 -11.28
CA PHE A 15 -13.03 14.10 -10.66
C PHE A 15 -14.44 13.84 -11.16
N PHE A 16 -14.68 12.61 -11.62
CA PHE A 16 -16.00 12.22 -12.09
C PHE A 16 -17.00 12.20 -10.92
N PRO A 17 -18.25 12.69 -11.11
CA PRO A 17 -19.29 12.54 -10.11
C PRO A 17 -19.51 11.05 -9.86
N THR A 18 -19.19 10.62 -8.63
CA THR A 18 -19.30 9.23 -8.18
C THR A 18 -20.09 9.21 -6.89
N ALA A 19 -20.87 8.14 -6.68
CA ALA A 19 -21.52 7.96 -5.39
C ALA A 19 -20.43 7.78 -4.32
N PRO A 20 -20.62 8.29 -3.09
CA PRO A 20 -19.61 8.26 -2.00
C PRO A 20 -19.06 6.87 -1.60
N MET A 21 -19.53 5.78 -2.22
CA MET A 21 -19.18 4.39 -1.95
C MET A 21 -18.95 3.57 -3.23
N ASP A 22 -18.72 4.20 -4.38
CA ASP A 22 -18.44 3.47 -5.64
C ASP A 22 -16.97 3.05 -5.72
N TYR A 23 -16.57 2.15 -4.80
CA TYR A 23 -15.19 1.64 -4.69
C TYR A 23 -14.74 0.86 -5.94
N GLY A 24 -15.68 0.36 -6.74
CA GLY A 24 -15.40 -0.33 -8.01
C GLY A 24 -14.75 0.55 -9.08
N ARG A 25 -14.81 1.88 -8.94
CA ARG A 25 -14.11 2.82 -9.85
C ARG A 25 -12.71 3.20 -9.41
N PHE A 26 -12.31 2.84 -8.20
CA PHE A 26 -10.97 3.11 -7.71
C PHE A 26 -10.04 1.95 -8.01
N LEU A 27 -8.85 2.26 -8.47
CA LEU A 27 -7.70 1.36 -8.49
C LEU A 27 -6.71 1.89 -7.47
N VAL A 28 -6.33 1.07 -6.50
CA VAL A 28 -5.48 1.46 -5.38
C VAL A 28 -4.27 0.53 -5.30
N LEU A 29 -3.07 1.12 -5.42
CA LEU A 29 -1.81 0.47 -5.12
C LEU A 29 -1.29 1.01 -3.78
N SER A 30 -1.18 0.14 -2.80
CA SER A 30 -0.57 0.42 -1.50
C SER A 30 0.78 -0.29 -1.44
N LEU A 31 1.86 0.47 -1.21
CA LEU A 31 3.21 -0.05 -1.10
C LEU A 31 3.71 0.20 0.31
N GLY A 32 4.20 -0.83 0.98
CA GLY A 32 4.86 -0.67 2.26
C GLY A 32 6.36 -0.91 2.15
N THR A 33 7.07 -0.49 3.18
CA THR A 33 8.54 -0.58 3.27
C THR A 33 9.01 -1.87 3.93
N GLY A 34 8.07 -2.78 4.18
CA GLY A 34 8.27 -3.98 4.95
C GLY A 34 8.26 -3.75 6.45
N THR A 35 8.09 -4.84 7.18
CA THR A 35 8.10 -4.92 8.65
C THR A 35 9.09 -5.98 9.07
N ALA A 36 9.60 -5.85 10.30
CA ALA A 36 10.37 -6.94 10.89
C ALA A 36 9.52 -8.22 10.87
N LYS A 37 10.16 -9.35 10.60
CA LYS A 37 9.57 -10.65 10.86
C LYS A 37 9.03 -10.63 12.28
N SER A 38 7.79 -11.11 12.48
CA SER A 38 7.17 -11.24 13.80
C SER A 38 8.03 -12.15 14.67
N GLU A 39 9.04 -11.54 15.26
CA GLU A 39 9.65 -11.90 16.52
C GLU A 39 8.78 -11.16 17.53
N GLU A 40 8.35 -11.83 18.59
CA GLU A 40 7.63 -11.22 19.71
C GLU A 40 8.56 -10.16 20.35
N LYS A 41 8.64 -8.99 19.70
CA LYS A 41 9.71 -8.00 19.89
C LYS A 41 9.79 -7.54 21.33
N TYR A 42 8.64 -7.52 22.01
CA TYR A 42 8.50 -7.06 23.37
C TYR A 42 7.60 -8.02 24.15
N ASP A 43 8.14 -8.54 25.25
CA ASP A 43 7.39 -9.30 26.24
C ASP A 43 6.50 -8.34 27.05
N ALA A 44 5.25 -8.73 27.29
CA ALA A 44 4.29 -7.88 27.99
C ALA A 44 4.66 -7.64 29.47
N ASP A 45 5.25 -8.63 30.14
CA ASP A 45 5.68 -8.53 31.54
C ASP A 45 6.96 -7.67 31.68
N GLU A 46 7.76 -7.59 30.61
CA GLU A 46 8.90 -6.69 30.51
C GLU A 46 8.47 -5.25 30.20
N ALA A 47 7.59 -5.05 29.22
CA ALA A 47 7.05 -3.73 28.86
C ALA A 47 6.27 -3.07 30.00
N ALA A 48 5.61 -3.86 30.86
CA ALA A 48 4.91 -3.37 32.05
C ALA A 48 5.84 -2.64 33.04
N LYS A 49 7.15 -2.89 32.97
CA LYS A 49 8.16 -2.26 33.85
C LYS A 49 8.80 -1.03 33.22
N TRP A 50 8.47 -0.71 31.97
CA TRP A 50 9.08 0.42 31.26
C TRP A 50 8.55 1.78 31.75
N GLY A 51 9.48 2.70 32.01
CA GLY A 51 9.20 4.13 32.14
C GLY A 51 9.25 4.85 30.78
N ILE A 52 9.10 6.18 30.78
CA ILE A 52 9.09 7.02 29.55
C ILE A 52 10.34 6.76 28.67
N LEU A 53 11.52 6.58 29.28
CA LEU A 53 12.75 6.29 28.54
C LEU A 53 12.73 4.91 27.89
N GLY A 54 12.15 3.89 28.52
CA GLY A 54 12.01 2.55 27.92
C GLY A 54 11.06 2.57 26.71
N TRP A 55 9.99 3.35 26.79
CA TRP A 55 9.06 3.54 25.68
C TRP A 55 9.66 4.34 24.50
N LEU A 56 10.65 5.20 24.75
CA LEU A 56 11.34 5.98 23.72
C LEU A 56 12.59 5.28 23.17
N THR A 57 13.25 4.47 23.99
CA THR A 57 14.49 3.76 23.66
C THR A 57 14.54 2.44 24.42
N SER A 58 14.40 1.32 23.73
CA SER A 58 14.60 -0.02 24.29
C SER A 58 15.29 -0.90 23.25
N ASP A 59 16.31 -1.66 23.63
CA ASP A 59 17.03 -2.61 22.76
C ASP A 59 17.31 -2.11 21.33
N ASN A 60 17.93 -0.93 21.24
CA ASN A 60 18.28 -0.29 19.95
C ASN A 60 17.09 0.02 19.03
N SER A 61 15.87 0.06 19.59
CA SER A 61 14.61 0.37 18.90
C SER A 61 13.87 1.54 19.56
N THR A 62 12.78 2.00 18.91
CA THR A 62 11.91 3.08 19.40
C THR A 62 10.48 2.56 19.60
N PRO A 63 10.20 1.82 20.69
CA PRO A 63 8.99 0.99 20.79
C PRO A 63 7.68 1.73 20.55
N LEU A 64 7.54 2.96 21.07
CA LEU A 64 6.33 3.76 20.86
C LEU A 64 6.14 4.14 19.38
N VAL A 65 7.22 4.51 18.70
CA VAL A 65 7.19 4.90 17.28
C VAL A 65 6.92 3.67 16.41
N ASP A 66 7.57 2.55 16.74
CA ASP A 66 7.44 1.28 16.03
C ASP A 66 6.01 0.77 16.13
N VAL A 67 5.45 0.65 17.34
CA VAL A 67 4.06 0.21 17.58
C VAL A 67 3.07 1.14 16.89
N PHE A 68 3.25 2.46 16.98
CA PHE A 68 2.34 3.41 16.33
C PHE A 68 2.41 3.31 14.81
N THR A 69 3.60 3.19 14.23
CA THR A 69 3.81 3.13 12.79
C THR A 69 3.28 1.82 12.21
N GLU A 70 3.59 0.69 12.85
CA GLU A 70 3.08 -0.64 12.49
C GLU A 70 1.55 -0.68 12.62
N ALA A 71 0.98 -0.29 13.77
CA ALA A 71 -0.46 -0.29 13.98
C ALA A 71 -1.21 0.68 13.04
N SER A 72 -0.62 1.84 12.73
CA SER A 72 -1.21 2.77 11.78
C SER A 72 -1.20 2.23 10.35
N GLY A 73 -0.15 1.51 9.94
CA GLY A 73 -0.10 0.83 8.65
C GLY A 73 -1.16 -0.26 8.56
N ASP A 74 -1.17 -1.15 9.55
CA ASP A 74 -2.07 -2.31 9.61
C ASP A 74 -3.54 -1.89 9.69
N MET A 75 -3.89 -0.89 10.51
CA MET A 75 -5.27 -0.43 10.61
C MET A 75 -5.79 0.19 9.29
N VAL A 76 -4.95 0.92 8.56
CA VAL A 76 -5.36 1.53 7.29
C VAL A 76 -5.49 0.48 6.20
N ASP A 77 -4.54 -0.45 6.10
CA ASP A 77 -4.59 -1.50 5.08
C ASP A 77 -5.67 -2.54 5.37
N LEU A 78 -5.92 -2.91 6.64
CA LEU A 78 -7.03 -3.77 7.04
C LEU A 78 -8.37 -3.11 6.75
N HIS A 79 -8.50 -1.80 7.05
CA HIS A 79 -9.72 -1.05 6.75
C HIS A 79 -9.99 -0.98 5.24
N ILE A 80 -8.99 -0.62 4.43
CA ILE A 80 -9.14 -0.57 2.97
C ILE A 80 -9.44 -1.96 2.41
N SER A 81 -8.71 -2.99 2.83
CA SER A 81 -8.94 -4.36 2.40
C SER A 81 -10.36 -4.82 2.72
N THR A 82 -10.84 -4.56 3.95
CA THR A 82 -12.20 -4.91 4.38
C THR A 82 -13.24 -4.26 3.47
N VAL A 83 -13.09 -2.97 3.17
CA VAL A 83 -14.03 -2.25 2.30
C VAL A 83 -14.02 -2.81 0.87
N PHE A 84 -12.84 -3.04 0.29
CA PHE A 84 -12.75 -3.59 -1.07
C PHE A 84 -13.27 -5.02 -1.16
N GLN A 85 -13.03 -5.87 -0.16
CA GLN A 85 -13.57 -7.23 -0.10
C GLN A 85 -15.10 -7.23 0.11
N ALA A 86 -15.62 -6.41 1.02
CA ALA A 86 -17.06 -6.32 1.29
C ALA A 86 -17.87 -5.82 0.08
N LEU A 87 -17.21 -5.07 -0.82
CA LEU A 87 -17.81 -4.53 -2.04
C LEU A 87 -17.48 -5.36 -3.29
N HIS A 88 -16.89 -6.55 -3.14
CA HIS A 88 -16.50 -7.44 -4.25
C HIS A 88 -15.58 -6.76 -5.28
N CYS A 89 -14.68 -5.90 -4.79
CA CYS A 89 -13.73 -5.12 -5.58
C CYS A 89 -12.28 -5.46 -5.22
N GLU A 90 -12.01 -6.56 -4.53
CA GLU A 90 -10.69 -6.94 -4.00
C GLU A 90 -9.57 -7.10 -5.04
N GLU A 91 -9.89 -7.17 -6.33
CA GLU A 91 -8.89 -7.09 -7.41
C GLU A 91 -8.39 -5.66 -7.67
N ASN A 92 -9.15 -4.65 -7.27
CA ASN A 92 -8.82 -3.25 -7.50
C ASN A 92 -7.88 -2.67 -6.43
N TYR A 93 -7.67 -3.38 -5.33
CA TYR A 93 -6.72 -3.02 -4.28
C TYR A 93 -5.56 -4.02 -4.26
N ILE A 94 -4.36 -3.51 -4.50
CA ILE A 94 -3.12 -4.28 -4.43
C ILE A 94 -2.29 -3.71 -3.28
N ARG A 95 -1.98 -4.54 -2.28
CA ARG A 95 -1.00 -4.23 -1.24
C ARG A 95 0.25 -5.07 -1.46
N ILE A 96 1.40 -4.41 -1.55
CA ILE A 96 2.71 -5.07 -1.61
C ILE A 96 3.46 -4.68 -0.34
N GLN A 97 3.73 -5.68 0.49
CA GLN A 97 4.39 -5.56 1.79
C GLN A 97 5.26 -6.80 2.01
N ASP A 98 6.42 -6.63 2.64
CA ASP A 98 7.26 -7.75 3.08
C ASP A 98 7.28 -7.79 4.61
N ASP A 99 6.83 -8.89 5.19
CA ASP A 99 6.76 -9.13 6.64
C ASP A 99 7.87 -10.07 7.12
N THR A 100 8.95 -10.20 6.35
CA THR A 100 10.02 -11.18 6.60
C THR A 100 11.39 -10.52 6.80
N LEU A 101 11.46 -9.20 7.01
CA LEU A 101 12.71 -8.50 7.19
C LEU A 101 13.38 -8.89 8.52
N THR A 102 14.70 -9.05 8.52
CA THR A 102 15.47 -9.43 9.71
C THR A 102 16.76 -8.63 9.79
N GLY A 103 17.26 -8.40 11.01
CA GLY A 103 18.55 -7.75 11.25
C GLY A 103 18.59 -6.31 10.72
N THR A 104 19.66 -5.95 10.00
CA THR A 104 19.83 -4.58 9.48
C THR A 104 18.79 -4.20 8.41
N LEU A 105 18.13 -5.17 7.79
CA LEU A 105 17.09 -4.92 6.78
C LEU A 105 15.80 -4.36 7.39
N SER A 106 15.54 -4.65 8.67
CA SER A 106 14.41 -4.08 9.40
C SER A 106 14.75 -2.75 10.11
N SER A 107 16.01 -2.29 10.05
CA SER A 107 16.42 -1.03 10.66
C SER A 107 16.12 0.15 9.74
N VAL A 108 15.56 1.21 10.30
CA VAL A 108 15.18 2.42 9.55
C VAL A 108 16.34 3.40 9.32
N ASP A 109 17.43 3.25 10.06
CA ASP A 109 18.57 4.19 10.14
C ASP A 109 19.89 3.63 9.57
N VAL A 110 19.93 2.35 9.18
CA VAL A 110 21.14 1.71 8.64
C VAL A 110 21.25 1.92 7.13
N ALA A 111 21.81 3.05 6.72
CA ALA A 111 21.99 3.45 5.31
C ALA A 111 23.36 3.06 4.72
N THR A 112 23.92 1.91 5.10
CA THR A 112 25.16 1.43 4.48
C THR A 112 24.91 0.98 3.04
N LYS A 113 25.90 1.12 2.15
CA LYS A 113 25.79 0.69 0.75
C LYS A 113 25.33 -0.76 0.64
N GLU A 114 25.90 -1.63 1.46
CA GLU A 114 25.54 -3.06 1.53
C GLU A 114 24.08 -3.26 1.93
N ASN A 115 23.58 -2.56 2.95
CA ASN A 115 22.19 -2.69 3.38
C ASN A 115 21.22 -2.22 2.30
N LEU A 116 21.53 -1.11 1.63
CA LEU A 116 20.73 -0.60 0.51
C LEU A 116 20.69 -1.58 -0.67
N GLU A 117 21.83 -2.17 -1.06
CA GLU A 117 21.87 -3.20 -2.10
C GLU A 117 21.07 -4.45 -1.72
N ASN A 118 21.07 -4.82 -0.44
CA ASN A 118 20.27 -5.94 0.04
C ASN A 118 18.77 -5.60 0.06
N LEU A 119 18.38 -4.37 0.38
CA LEU A 119 16.98 -3.91 0.26
C LEU A 119 16.48 -3.93 -1.19
N VAL A 120 17.34 -3.61 -2.17
CA VAL A 120 16.99 -3.78 -3.60
C VAL A 120 16.68 -5.25 -3.90
N LYS A 121 17.54 -6.18 -3.45
CA LYS A 121 17.32 -7.63 -3.65
C LYS A 121 16.03 -8.11 -2.97
N VAL A 122 15.68 -7.55 -1.81
CA VAL A 122 14.39 -7.84 -1.15
C VAL A 122 13.23 -7.40 -2.04
N GLY A 123 13.26 -6.18 -2.58
CA GLY A 123 12.24 -5.68 -3.52
C GLY A 123 12.11 -6.55 -4.77
N GLU A 124 13.23 -6.94 -5.38
CA GLU A 124 13.25 -7.85 -6.54
C GLU A 124 12.65 -9.22 -6.24
N LYS A 125 12.93 -9.77 -5.04
CA LYS A 125 12.31 -11.02 -4.59
C LYS A 125 10.82 -10.86 -4.32
N LEU A 126 10.42 -9.73 -3.75
CA LEU A 126 9.02 -9.41 -3.43
C LEU A 126 8.16 -9.36 -4.70
N LEU A 127 8.71 -8.88 -5.82
CA LEU A 127 8.04 -8.93 -7.13
C LEU A 127 7.67 -10.36 -7.56
N LYS A 128 8.46 -11.36 -7.17
CA LYS A 128 8.24 -12.77 -7.52
C LYS A 128 7.35 -13.51 -6.51
N LYS A 129 7.08 -12.94 -5.35
CA LYS A 129 6.13 -13.51 -4.37
C LYS A 129 4.69 -13.42 -4.92
N PRO A 130 3.80 -14.35 -4.57
CA PRO A 130 2.38 -14.26 -4.88
C PRO A 130 1.74 -13.01 -4.27
N VAL A 131 0.67 -12.51 -4.90
CA VAL A 131 -0.18 -11.48 -4.31
C VAL A 131 -0.81 -12.03 -3.03
N ALA A 132 -0.65 -11.28 -1.95
CA ALA A 132 -1.27 -11.57 -0.68
C ALA A 132 -2.41 -10.60 -0.37
N ARG A 133 -3.40 -11.05 0.39
CA ARG A 133 -4.44 -10.20 0.98
C ARG A 133 -4.59 -10.55 2.44
N VAL A 134 -5.05 -9.59 3.22
CA VAL A 134 -5.39 -9.83 4.61
C VAL A 134 -6.59 -10.76 4.72
N ASP A 135 -6.43 -11.80 5.52
CA ASP A 135 -7.52 -12.63 6.00
C ASP A 135 -8.24 -11.86 7.12
N LEU A 136 -9.54 -11.59 6.95
CA LEU A 136 -10.30 -10.75 7.88
C LEU A 136 -10.58 -11.41 9.23
N GLY A 137 -10.42 -12.73 9.35
CA GLY A 137 -10.61 -13.45 10.61
C GLY A 137 -9.35 -13.44 11.48
N THR A 138 -8.18 -13.43 10.85
CA THR A 138 -6.87 -13.52 11.53
C THR A 138 -6.07 -12.22 11.50
N GLY A 139 -6.37 -11.31 10.58
CA GLY A 139 -5.59 -10.08 10.35
C GLY A 139 -4.26 -10.31 9.63
N VAL A 140 -3.96 -11.54 9.21
CA VAL A 140 -2.68 -11.91 8.59
C VAL A 140 -2.78 -11.87 7.06
N PHE A 141 -1.74 -11.36 6.39
CA PHE A 141 -1.65 -11.42 4.94
C PHE A 141 -1.34 -12.83 4.46
N THR A 142 -2.22 -13.38 3.62
CA THR A 142 -2.07 -14.72 3.06
C THR A 142 -2.09 -14.66 1.53
N PRO A 143 -1.28 -15.48 0.84
CA PRO A 143 -1.33 -15.62 -0.62
C PRO A 143 -2.73 -16.03 -1.07
N VAL A 144 -3.31 -15.28 -2.03
CA VAL A 144 -4.70 -15.55 -2.48
C VAL A 144 -4.77 -16.33 -3.79
N ASP A 145 -3.78 -16.15 -4.65
CA ASP A 145 -3.71 -16.83 -5.94
C ASP A 145 -2.23 -17.07 -6.34
N LYS A 146 -2.01 -17.73 -7.47
CA LYS A 146 -0.69 -17.98 -8.06
C LYS A 146 -0.10 -16.74 -8.75
N MET A 147 -0.90 -15.70 -8.98
CA MET A 147 -0.43 -14.46 -9.60
C MET A 147 0.62 -13.79 -8.70
N THR A 148 1.75 -13.43 -9.30
CA THR A 148 2.85 -12.73 -8.63
C THR A 148 2.58 -11.23 -8.54
N ASN A 149 3.26 -10.55 -7.61
CA ASN A 149 3.22 -9.09 -7.50
C ASN A 149 3.64 -8.40 -8.81
N GLU A 150 4.63 -8.94 -9.53
CA GLU A 150 5.05 -8.45 -10.85
C GLU A 150 3.92 -8.50 -11.87
N GLU A 151 3.24 -9.64 -11.99
CA GLU A 151 2.12 -9.80 -12.92
C GLU A 151 0.95 -8.87 -12.59
N ALA A 152 0.64 -8.71 -11.30
CA ALA A 152 -0.40 -7.81 -10.82
C ALA A 152 -0.07 -6.34 -11.15
N LEU A 153 1.19 -5.92 -10.96
CA LEU A 153 1.66 -4.59 -11.35
C LEU A 153 1.60 -4.37 -12.86
N ILE A 154 1.95 -5.38 -13.68
CA ILE A 154 1.81 -5.30 -15.14
C ILE A 154 0.33 -5.15 -15.54
N LYS A 155 -0.57 -5.92 -14.92
CA LYS A 155 -2.03 -5.81 -15.16
C LYS A 155 -2.52 -4.40 -14.80
N MET A 156 -2.13 -3.88 -13.64
CA MET A 156 -2.50 -2.53 -13.21
C MET A 156 -1.92 -1.45 -14.13
N ALA A 157 -0.66 -1.55 -14.54
CA ALA A 157 -0.03 -0.59 -15.46
C ALA A 157 -0.75 -0.52 -16.82
N LYS A 158 -1.22 -1.67 -17.35
CA LYS A 158 -2.04 -1.72 -18.57
C LYS A 158 -3.37 -0.98 -18.39
N LEU A 159 -4.04 -1.16 -17.25
CA LEU A 159 -5.29 -0.47 -16.93
C LEU A 159 -5.08 1.05 -16.84
N LEU A 160 -4.04 1.49 -16.13
CA LEU A 160 -3.69 2.90 -15.99
C LEU A 160 -3.35 3.55 -17.35
N SER A 161 -2.59 2.86 -18.18
CA SER A 161 -2.25 3.34 -19.53
C SER A 161 -3.51 3.50 -20.39
N ARG A 162 -4.38 2.49 -20.42
CA ARG A 162 -5.66 2.54 -21.14
C ARG A 162 -6.52 3.70 -20.66
N GLU A 163 -6.67 3.87 -19.35
CA GLU A 163 -7.48 4.95 -18.78
C GLU A 163 -6.92 6.33 -19.14
N LYS A 164 -5.59 6.52 -19.08
CA LYS A 164 -4.94 7.76 -19.54
C LYS A 164 -5.24 8.06 -21.01
N HIS A 165 -5.15 7.06 -21.89
CA HIS A 165 -5.47 7.24 -23.32
C HIS A 165 -6.94 7.60 -23.55
N LEU A 166 -7.86 6.99 -22.80
CA LEU A 166 -9.29 7.30 -22.87
C LEU A 166 -9.59 8.73 -22.40
N ARG A 167 -8.94 9.21 -21.34
CA ARG A 167 -9.08 10.60 -20.88
C ARG A 167 -8.54 11.59 -21.90
N ASN A 168 -7.41 11.29 -22.51
CA ASN A 168 -6.83 12.13 -23.55
C ASN A 168 -7.71 12.21 -24.80
N SER A 169 -8.33 11.11 -25.24
CA SER A 169 -9.22 11.11 -26.43
C SER A 169 -10.56 11.79 -26.18
N ARG A 170 -11.04 11.77 -24.94
CA ARG A 170 -12.27 12.46 -24.51
C ARG A 170 -12.05 13.94 -24.18
N SER A 171 -10.80 14.39 -24.03
CA SER A 171 -10.49 15.79 -23.75
C SER A 171 -10.83 16.68 -24.95
N PRO A 172 -11.56 17.80 -24.76
CA PRO A 172 -11.93 18.74 -25.85
C PRO A 172 -10.72 19.31 -26.61
N ILE A 173 -9.52 19.27 -26.02
CA ILE A 173 -8.28 19.82 -26.57
C ILE A 173 -7.88 19.11 -27.88
N GLY A 174 -8.24 17.84 -28.05
CA GLY A 174 -7.93 17.07 -29.27
C GLY A 174 -8.79 17.41 -30.50
N LYS A 175 -9.91 18.14 -30.32
CA LYS A 175 -10.84 18.47 -31.43
C LYS A 175 -10.51 19.78 -32.15
N VAL A 176 -9.63 20.62 -31.59
CA VAL A 176 -9.31 21.94 -32.18
C VAL A 176 -8.27 21.84 -33.29
N ALA A 177 -7.50 20.74 -33.37
CA ALA A 177 -6.40 20.60 -34.32
C ALA A 177 -6.80 20.17 -35.74
N THR A 178 -8.06 19.75 -35.97
CA THR A 178 -8.50 19.22 -37.28
C THR A 178 -9.50 20.10 -38.04
N SER A 179 -9.77 21.32 -37.58
CA SER A 179 -10.62 22.27 -38.32
C SER A 179 -9.83 23.47 -38.87
N LYS A 180 -8.91 23.22 -39.80
CA LYS A 180 -8.48 24.24 -40.77
C LYS A 180 -8.30 23.61 -42.14
N GLY A 181 -9.39 23.64 -42.90
CA GLY A 181 -9.45 23.31 -44.31
C GLY A 181 -10.82 23.71 -44.83
N ILE A 182 -10.88 24.93 -45.39
CA ILE A 182 -11.44 25.36 -46.69
C ILE A 182 -11.02 26.82 -46.85
#